data_AF-M4U3S6-F1
#
_entry.id   AF-M4U3S6-F1
#
_cell.length_a   1.000
_cell.length_b   1.000
_cell.length_c   1.000
_cell.angle_alpha   90.00
_cell.angle_beta   90.00
_cell.angle_gamma   90.00
#
_symmetry.space_group_name_H-M   'P 1'
#
loop_
_entity.id
_entity.type
_entity.pdbx_description
1 polymer ?
#
loop_
_entity_poly.entity_id
_entity_poly.type
_entity_poly.pdbx_seq_one_letter_code
_entity_poly.pdbx_strand_id
1 'polypeptide(L)'
;MNEALKVSITKGFKNTLLGFVRIRKNLDVTHFSDIETEAFIEEILLSTPLEDIETKGKNHYFRCVEKNAILTVNAHRLTIITAKTINNSLRTKKVT
;
A
#
# COMPACT_ATOMS: atom_id res chain seq x y z
N MET A 1 15.31 -0.73 4.60
CA MET A 1 14.71 -1.90 5.27
C MET A 1 15.50 -3.15 4.89
N ASN A 2 15.43 -4.27 5.62
CA ASN A 2 16.01 -5.55 5.19
C ASN A 2 14.92 -6.55 4.74
N GLU A 3 15.32 -7.63 4.06
CA GLU A 3 14.38 -8.63 3.54
C GLU A 3 13.53 -9.30 4.63
N ALA A 4 14.13 -9.61 5.79
CA ALA A 4 13.40 -10.25 6.87
C ALA A 4 12.20 -9.40 7.36
N LEU A 5 12.41 -8.08 7.49
CA LEU A 5 11.35 -7.16 7.86
C LEU A 5 10.30 -7.01 6.74
N LYS A 6 10.72 -6.99 5.47
CA LYS A 6 9.80 -6.98 4.31
C LYS A 6 8.85 -8.18 4.35
N VAL A 7 9.41 -9.38 4.54
CA VAL A 7 8.64 -10.63 4.62
C VAL A 7 7.70 -10.61 5.82
N SER A 8 8.16 -10.12 6.98
CA SER A 8 7.32 -10.00 8.16
C SER A 8 6.13 -9.03 7.96
N ILE A 9 6.34 -7.91 7.26
CA ILE A 9 5.27 -6.98 6.91
C ILE A 9 4.28 -7.65 5.94
N THR A 10 4.80 -8.27 4.89
CA THR A 10 4.00 -8.90 3.83
C THR A 10 3.07 -9.99 4.37
N LYS A 11 3.56 -10.83 5.28
CA LYS A 11 2.75 -11.91 5.88
C LYS A 11 1.85 -11.46 7.03
N GLY A 12 2.11 -10.28 7.58
CA GLY A 12 1.50 -9.82 8.84
C GLY A 12 0.61 -8.60 8.71
N PHE A 13 0.47 -8.02 7.51
CA PHE A 13 -0.37 -6.83 7.35
C PHE A 13 -1.83 -7.15 7.62
N LYS A 14 -2.56 -6.14 8.07
CA LYS A 14 -3.99 -6.27 8.36
C LYS A 14 -4.69 -4.93 8.29
N ASN A 15 -5.93 -4.96 7.81
CA ASN A 15 -6.80 -3.80 7.76
C ASN A 15 -8.22 -4.16 8.20
N THR A 16 -8.97 -3.15 8.63
CA THR A 16 -10.41 -3.29 8.84
C THR A 16 -11.13 -3.27 7.50
N LEU A 17 -12.39 -3.71 7.47
CA LEU A 17 -13.25 -3.64 6.27
C LEU A 17 -13.30 -2.22 5.68
N LEU A 18 -13.43 -1.21 6.54
CA LEU A 18 -13.39 0.20 6.11
C LEU A 18 -12.02 0.60 5.54
N GLY A 19 -10.94 0.03 6.07
CA GLY A 19 -9.59 0.18 5.53
C GLY A 19 -9.50 -0.34 4.11
N PHE A 20 -10.00 -1.55 3.85
CA PHE A 20 -10.02 -2.14 2.51
C PHE A 20 -10.85 -1.33 1.52
N VAL A 21 -12.03 -0.84 1.91
CA VAL A 21 -12.84 0.07 1.07
C VAL A 21 -12.05 1.30 0.64
N ARG A 22 -11.30 1.92 1.55
CA ARG A 22 -10.47 3.10 1.25
C ARG A 22 -9.28 2.76 0.35
N ILE A 23 -8.62 1.63 0.61
CA ILE A 23 -7.49 1.16 -0.20
C ILE A 23 -7.93 0.93 -1.64
N ARG A 24 -9.01 0.17 -1.84
CA ARG A 24 -9.59 -0.07 -3.17
C ARG A 24 -9.90 1.22 -3.91
N LYS A 25 -10.56 2.17 -3.25
CA LYS A 25 -10.89 3.46 -3.85
C LYS A 25 -9.65 4.25 -4.26
N ASN A 26 -8.61 4.26 -3.43
CA ASN A 26 -7.41 5.04 -3.70
C ASN A 26 -6.48 4.41 -4.76
N LEU A 27 -6.58 3.09 -4.94
CA LEU A 27 -5.88 2.33 -5.96
C LEU A 27 -6.70 2.12 -7.24
N ASP A 28 -7.93 2.65 -7.29
CA ASP A 28 -8.88 2.51 -8.41
C ASP A 28 -9.26 1.04 -8.72
N VAL A 29 -9.32 0.20 -7.68
CA VAL A 29 -9.69 -1.23 -7.75
C VAL A 29 -10.96 -1.52 -6.96
N THR A 30 -11.97 -0.64 -7.05
CA THR A 30 -13.25 -0.75 -6.31
C THR A 30 -14.05 -2.01 -6.62
N HIS A 31 -13.75 -2.69 -7.72
CA HIS A 31 -14.38 -3.94 -8.13
C HIS A 31 -13.83 -5.16 -7.40
N PHE A 32 -12.70 -5.03 -6.70
CA PHE A 32 -12.13 -6.14 -5.92
C PHE A 32 -12.98 -6.44 -4.68
N SER A 33 -13.09 -7.73 -4.36
CA SER A 33 -13.48 -8.23 -3.04
C SER A 33 -12.40 -7.97 -2.00
N ASP A 34 -12.68 -8.23 -0.73
CA ASP A 34 -11.69 -8.08 0.34
C ASP A 34 -10.52 -9.07 0.16
N ILE A 35 -10.77 -10.29 -0.30
CA ILE A 35 -9.74 -11.30 -0.59
C ILE A 35 -8.84 -10.86 -1.75
N GLU A 36 -9.44 -10.38 -2.85
CA GLU A 36 -8.68 -9.84 -3.99
C GLU A 36 -7.89 -8.59 -3.60
N THR A 37 -8.43 -7.77 -2.70
CA THR A 37 -7.72 -6.59 -2.17
C THR A 37 -6.52 -7.01 -1.34
N GLU A 38 -6.66 -8.03 -0.49
CA GLU A 38 -5.58 -8.57 0.32
C GLU A 38 -4.46 -9.14 -0.56
N ALA A 39 -4.80 -10.00 -1.53
CA ALA A 39 -3.85 -10.54 -2.48
C ALA A 39 -3.13 -9.43 -3.28
N PHE A 40 -3.85 -8.40 -3.72
CA PHE A 40 -3.25 -7.28 -4.44
C PHE A 40 -2.29 -6.46 -3.58
N ILE A 41 -2.62 -6.24 -2.30
CA ILE A 41 -1.69 -5.60 -1.35
C ILE A 41 -0.45 -6.47 -1.16
N GLU A 42 -0.61 -7.78 -1.01
CA GLU A 42 0.51 -8.72 -0.87
C GLU A 42 1.44 -8.66 -2.09
N GLU A 43 0.89 -8.68 -3.31
CA GLU A 43 1.65 -8.51 -4.55
C GLU A 43 2.43 -7.19 -4.56
N ILE A 44 1.81 -6.08 -4.17
CA ILE A 44 2.50 -4.78 -4.11
C ILE A 44 3.68 -4.86 -3.12
N LEU A 45 3.48 -5.42 -1.93
CA LEU A 45 4.51 -5.53 -0.91
C LEU A 45 5.68 -6.43 -1.36
N LEU A 46 5.39 -7.55 -2.04
CA LEU A 46 6.38 -8.48 -2.58
C LEU A 46 7.16 -7.87 -3.75
N SER A 47 6.47 -7.27 -4.72
CA SER A 47 7.06 -6.69 -5.92
C SER A 47 7.87 -5.42 -5.66
N THR A 48 7.70 -4.76 -4.51
CA THR A 48 8.46 -3.52 -4.23
C THR A 48 9.93 -3.83 -3.92
N PRO A 49 10.90 -3.33 -4.71
CA PRO A 49 12.33 -3.48 -4.41
C PRO A 49 12.73 -2.83 -3.08
N LEU A 50 13.77 -3.32 -2.39
CA LEU A 50 14.16 -2.77 -1.08
C LEU A 50 14.60 -1.31 -1.15
N GLU A 51 15.24 -0.93 -2.25
CA GLU A 51 15.67 0.43 -2.56
C GLU A 51 14.50 1.41 -2.73
N ASP A 52 13.32 0.91 -3.08
CA ASP A 52 12.08 1.69 -3.21
C ASP A 52 11.24 1.67 -1.92
N ILE A 53 11.83 1.22 -0.81
CA ILE A 53 11.17 1.20 0.51
C ILE A 53 11.84 2.17 1.45
N GLU A 54 11.11 3.25 1.74
CA GLU A 54 11.55 4.29 2.66
C GLU A 54 10.96 4.07 4.06
N THR A 55 11.76 4.23 5.10
CA THR A 55 11.27 4.24 6.49
C THR A 55 11.35 5.66 7.03
N LYS A 56 10.21 6.20 7.48
CA LYS A 56 10.15 7.50 8.19
C LYS A 56 9.37 7.34 9.49
N GLY A 57 10.07 7.48 10.62
CA GLY A 57 9.49 7.33 11.94
C GLY A 57 8.81 5.96 12.10
N LYS A 58 7.50 5.95 12.36
CA LYS A 58 6.70 4.74 12.61
C LYS A 58 6.13 4.10 11.33
N ASN A 59 6.55 4.54 10.15
CA ASN A 59 5.94 4.14 8.88
C ASN A 59 6.96 3.68 7.86
N HIS A 60 6.58 2.67 7.07
CA HIS A 60 7.28 2.18 5.90
C HIS A 60 6.48 2.54 4.64
N TYR A 61 7.15 3.11 3.64
CA TYR A 61 6.55 3.55 2.39
C TYR A 61 7.05 2.64 1.28
N PHE A 62 6.17 1.80 0.76
CA PHE A 62 6.43 0.87 -0.33
C PHE A 62 6.02 1.54 -1.64
N ARG A 63 6.98 1.92 -2.49
CA ARG A 63 6.71 2.51 -3.79
C ARG A 63 6.87 1.45 -4.89
N CYS A 64 5.77 0.83 -5.30
CA CYS A 64 5.77 -0.17 -6.35
C CYS A 64 5.41 0.45 -7.71
N VAL A 65 6.41 0.67 -8.55
CA VAL A 65 6.20 1.22 -9.91
C VAL A 65 5.41 0.25 -10.78
N GLU A 66 5.71 -1.05 -10.69
CA GLU A 66 5.06 -2.12 -11.46
C GLU A 66 3.53 -2.10 -11.29
N LYS A 67 3.06 -1.92 -10.06
CA LYS A 67 1.63 -1.88 -9.71
C LYS A 67 1.06 -0.47 -9.65
N ASN A 68 1.82 0.55 -10.07
CA ASN A 68 1.46 1.97 -9.99
C ASN A 68 0.95 2.37 -8.60
N ALA A 69 1.56 1.87 -7.52
CA ALA A 69 1.04 1.98 -6.16
C ALA A 69 2.09 2.47 -5.16
N ILE A 70 1.64 3.26 -4.17
CA ILE A 70 2.39 3.56 -2.96
C ILE A 70 1.55 3.14 -1.76
N LEU A 71 2.07 2.21 -0.96
CA LEU A 71 1.48 1.80 0.32
C LEU A 71 2.28 2.39 1.48
N THR A 72 1.58 2.90 2.48
CA THR A 72 2.19 3.27 3.77
C THR A 72 1.76 2.27 4.81
N VAL A 73 2.73 1.56 5.40
CA VAL A 73 2.51 0.54 6.43
C VAL A 73 2.99 1.05 7.77
N ASN A 74 2.21 0.86 8.84
CA ASN A 74 2.68 1.13 10.18
C ASN A 74 3.70 0.07 10.64
N ALA A 75 4.85 0.49 11.15
CA ALA A 75 5.93 -0.40 11.59
C ALA A 75 5.54 -1.32 12.76
N HIS A 76 4.62 -0.89 13.62
CA HIS A 76 4.25 -1.64 14.82
C HIS A 76 2.99 -2.48 14.61
N ARG A 77 1.97 -1.90 13.97
CA ARG A 77 0.66 -2.54 13.81
C ARG A 77 0.53 -3.31 12.49
N LEU A 78 1.48 -3.12 11.57
CA LEU A 78 1.48 -3.67 10.21
C LEU A 78 0.21 -3.29 9.41
N THR A 79 -0.49 -2.25 9.83
CA THR A 79 -1.70 -1.78 9.14
C THR A 79 -1.32 -0.91 7.95
N ILE A 80 -1.99 -1.12 6.81
CA ILE A 80 -1.90 -0.20 5.67
C ILE A 80 -2.64 1.09 6.06
N ILE A 81 -1.90 2.16 6.33
CA ILE A 81 -2.42 3.47 6.74
C ILE A 81 -2.97 4.20 5.52
N THR A 82 -2.20 4.21 4.42
CA THR A 82 -2.61 4.84 3.17
C THR A 82 -2.21 3.97 1.98
N ALA A 83 -3.00 4.08 0.93
CA ALA A 83 -2.68 3.61 -0.41
C ALA A 83 -2.95 4.76 -1.38
N LYS A 84 -2.14 4.89 -2.43
CA LYS A 84 -2.36 5.86 -3.52
C LYS A 84 -1.70 5.37 -4.80
N THR A 85 -2.24 5.74 -5.95
CA THR A 85 -1.55 5.50 -7.22
C THR A 85 -0.42 6.53 -7.43
N ILE A 86 0.67 6.13 -8.09
CA ILE A 86 1.82 7.01 -8.34
C ILE A 86 1.42 8.14 -9.30
N ASN A 87 0.66 7.80 -10.34
CA ASN A 87 0.28 8.74 -11.40
C ASN A 87 -0.96 9.61 -11.08
N ASN A 88 -1.47 9.62 -9.85
CA ASN A 88 -2.69 10.40 -9.51
C ASN A 88 -2.45 11.90 -9.21
N SER A 89 -1.27 12.45 -9.49
CA SER A 89 -1.00 13.89 -9.28
C SER A 89 -1.91 14.82 -10.11
N LEU A 90 -2.69 14.27 -11.06
CA LEU A 90 -3.61 15.00 -11.92
C LEU A 90 -5.04 15.18 -11.36
N ARG A 91 -5.42 14.55 -10.24
CA ARG A 91 -6.75 14.80 -9.62
C ARG A 91 -6.76 16.01 -8.66
N THR A 92 -5.61 16.57 -8.31
CA THR A 92 -5.52 17.82 -7.53
C THR A 92 -5.40 19.03 -8.46
N LYS A 93 -6.54 19.43 -9.04
CA LYS A 93 -6.97 20.81 -9.39
C LYS A 93 -8.25 20.74 -10.23
N LYS A 94 -9.35 20.25 -9.66
CA LYS A 94 -10.65 20.82 -10.01
C LYS A 94 -10.93 21.92 -9.00
N VAL A 95 -10.39 23.11 -9.30
CA VAL A 95 -10.97 24.36 -8.82
C VAL A 95 -12.38 24.37 -9.40
N THR A 96 -13.38 24.24 -8.55
CA THR A 96 -14.76 24.63 -8.88
C THR A 96 -15.06 25.84 -8.01
#